data_AF-D0GPJ2-F1
#
_entry.id   AF-D0GPJ2-F1
#
_cell.length_a   1.000
_cell.length_b   1.000
_cell.length_c   1.000
_cell.angle_alpha   90.00
_cell.angle_beta   90.00
_cell.angle_gamma   90.00
#
_symmetry.space_group_name_H-M   'P 1'
#
loop_
_entity.id
_entity.type
_entity.pdbx_description
1 polymer ?
#
loop_
_entity_poly.entity_id
_entity_poly.type
_entity_poly.pdbx_seq_one_letter_code
_entity_poly.pdbx_strand_id
1 'polypeptide(L)'
;NLNPIENAGRKSQFNFPRFVSDENDKLIAEISSPKTLEDPNYKAEAFKKWQEYFIPQAILVPLTYRYAVTPVNKRLKNFYIGLDYAKKGEGVHKWELTAKEPIKASK
;
A
#
# COMPACT_ATOMS: atom_id res chain seq x y z
N ASN A 1 -0.16 4.55 -2.10
CA ASN A 1 0.07 5.98 -1.85
C ASN A 1 1.08 6.08 -0.70
N LEU A 2 2.20 6.79 -0.85
CA LEU A 2 3.24 6.95 0.19
C LEU A 2 2.94 8.12 1.16
N ASN A 3 1.66 8.47 1.35
CA ASN A 3 1.29 9.59 2.20
C ASN A 3 0.82 9.08 3.57
N PRO A 4 1.54 9.37 4.67
CA PRO A 4 1.16 8.92 6.00
C PRO A 4 -0.04 9.68 6.60
N ILE A 5 -0.57 10.71 5.92
CA ILE A 5 -1.71 11.52 6.42
C ILE A 5 -2.92 10.68 6.84
N GLU A 6 -3.16 9.57 6.13
CA GLU A 6 -4.29 8.68 6.39
C GLU A 6 -4.19 8.00 7.76
N ASN A 7 -3.00 7.71 8.31
CA ASN A 7 -2.87 6.97 9.57
C ASN A 7 -2.16 7.77 10.67
N ALA A 8 -1.39 8.81 10.30
CA ALA A 8 -0.61 9.62 11.23
C ALA A 8 -1.01 11.10 11.22
N GLY A 9 -2.03 11.50 10.43
CA GLY A 9 -2.52 12.88 10.42
C GLY A 9 -3.30 13.22 11.69
N ARG A 10 -3.15 14.45 12.18
CA ARG A 10 -3.83 14.95 13.40
C ARG A 10 -5.34 14.78 13.38
N LYS A 11 -5.97 15.00 12.22
CA LYS A 11 -7.42 14.90 12.03
C LYS A 11 -7.86 13.57 11.41
N SER A 12 -6.95 12.62 11.24
CA SER A 12 -7.30 11.34 10.64
C SER A 12 -8.14 10.50 11.61
N GLN A 13 -9.20 9.89 11.07
CA GLN A 13 -9.99 8.89 11.78
C GLN A 13 -9.21 7.60 12.07
N PHE A 14 -8.16 7.31 11.29
CA PHE A 14 -7.31 6.13 11.48
C PHE A 14 -6.05 6.40 12.28
N ASN A 15 -5.90 7.59 12.88
CA ASN A 15 -4.88 7.84 13.89
C ASN A 15 -5.29 7.21 15.23
N PHE A 16 -5.25 5.88 15.29
CA PHE A 16 -5.64 5.11 16.49
C PHE A 16 -4.80 5.43 17.74
N PRO A 17 -3.47 5.65 17.63
CA PRO A 17 -2.67 6.04 18.78
C PRO A 17 -2.94 7.48 19.27
N ARG A 18 -3.71 8.28 18.50
CA ARG A 18 -3.98 9.70 18.77
C ARG A 18 -2.71 10.55 18.88
N PHE A 19 -1.62 10.13 18.24
CA PHE A 19 -0.37 10.87 18.25
C PHE A 19 -0.48 12.14 17.40
N VAL A 20 -0.12 13.26 18.00
CA VAL A 20 -0.19 14.59 17.38
C VAL A 20 1.02 15.40 17.81
N SER A 21 1.70 16.02 16.85
CA SER A 21 2.79 16.95 17.10
C SER A 21 2.93 17.92 15.93
N ASP A 22 3.43 19.11 16.19
CA ASP A 22 3.58 20.13 15.16
C ASP A 22 4.66 19.73 14.14
N GLU A 23 5.70 19.03 14.59
CA GLU A 23 6.74 18.49 13.70
C GLU A 23 6.19 17.38 12.79
N ASN A 24 5.33 16.49 13.31
CA ASN A 24 4.66 15.49 12.48
C ASN A 24 3.78 16.16 11.43
N ASP A 25 2.99 17.16 11.79
CA ASP A 25 2.12 17.86 10.85
C ASP A 25 2.92 18.54 9.73
N LYS A 26 4.04 19.17 10.07
CA LYS A 26 4.97 19.79 9.11
C LYS A 26 5.56 18.76 8.13
N LEU A 27 6.02 17.62 8.64
CA LEU A 27 6.62 16.56 7.82
C LEU A 27 5.60 15.91 6.87
N ILE A 28 4.37 15.66 7.35
CA ILE A 28 3.26 15.15 6.52
C ILE A 28 2.87 16.17 5.43
N ALA A 29 2.87 17.47 5.75
CA ALA A 29 2.60 18.52 4.77
C ALA A 29 3.67 18.55 3.67
N GLU A 30 4.95 18.33 3.98
CA GLU A 30 6.02 18.28 2.99
C GLU A 30 5.89 17.08 2.04
N ILE A 31 5.48 15.90 2.54
CA ILE A 31 5.21 14.71 1.71
C ILE A 31 4.05 14.95 0.73
N SER A 32 3.16 15.88 1.07
CA SER A 32 2.00 16.26 0.26
C SER A 32 2.21 17.53 -0.55
N SER A 33 3.43 18.10 -0.53
CA SER A 33 3.68 19.41 -1.12
C SER A 33 3.72 19.35 -2.66
N PRO A 34 3.41 20.45 -3.36
CA PRO A 34 3.50 20.53 -4.82
C PRO A 34 4.89 20.19 -5.39
N LYS A 35 5.97 20.36 -4.61
CA LYS A 35 7.34 19.98 -5.01
C LYS A 35 7.45 18.51 -5.41
N THR A 36 6.59 17.66 -4.85
CA THR A 36 6.52 16.23 -5.20
C THR A 36 6.01 15.97 -6.63
N LEU A 37 5.42 16.96 -7.27
CA LEU A 37 5.00 16.92 -8.68
C LEU A 37 6.11 17.40 -9.62
N GLU A 38 7.08 18.16 -9.11
CA GLU A 38 8.17 18.77 -9.86
C GLU A 38 9.43 17.92 -9.83
N ASP A 39 9.78 17.38 -8.66
CA ASP A 39 10.94 16.51 -8.45
C ASP A 39 10.49 15.10 -8.08
N PRO A 40 10.79 14.09 -8.93
CA PRO A 40 10.38 12.71 -8.71
C PRO A 40 10.99 12.07 -7.45
N ASN A 41 12.11 12.59 -6.94
CA ASN A 41 12.78 12.05 -5.75
C ASN A 41 12.29 12.71 -4.45
N TYR A 42 11.77 13.93 -4.54
CA TYR A 42 11.41 14.75 -3.37
C TYR A 42 10.47 14.03 -2.40
N LYS A 43 9.48 13.32 -2.93
CA LYS A 43 8.51 12.60 -2.10
C LYS A 43 9.16 11.46 -1.30
N ALA A 44 10.11 10.75 -1.89
CA ALA A 44 10.81 9.65 -1.22
C ALA A 44 11.71 10.19 -0.10
N GLU A 45 12.40 11.30 -0.35
CA GLU A 45 13.24 11.97 0.65
C GLU A 45 12.43 12.56 1.80
N ALA A 46 11.32 13.24 1.51
CA ALA A 46 10.40 13.76 2.52
C ALA A 46 9.82 12.62 3.39
N PHE A 47 9.46 11.49 2.76
CA PHE A 47 8.98 10.32 3.49
C PHE A 47 10.04 9.72 4.40
N LYS A 48 11.29 9.64 3.93
CA LYS A 48 12.43 9.17 4.75
C LYS A 48 12.62 10.06 5.99
N LYS A 49 12.60 11.39 5.83
CA LYS A 49 12.69 12.34 6.94
C LYS A 49 11.56 12.16 7.96
N TRP A 50 10.33 11.93 7.48
CA TRP A 50 9.21 11.61 8.36
C TRP A 50 9.42 10.31 9.13
N GLN A 51 9.94 9.24 8.48
CA GLN A 51 10.26 8.00 9.17
C GLN A 51 11.35 8.17 10.23
N GLU A 52 12.41 8.93 9.94
CA GLU A 52 13.49 9.24 10.88
C GLU A 52 12.98 9.97 12.13
N TYR A 53 11.94 10.82 11.99
CA TYR A 53 11.28 11.47 13.12
C TYR A 53 10.27 10.56 13.83
N PHE A 54 9.41 9.85 13.09
CA PHE A 54 8.24 9.15 13.63
C PHE A 54 8.60 7.83 14.31
N ILE A 55 9.56 7.07 13.77
CA ILE A 55 9.94 5.75 14.31
C ILE A 55 10.48 5.84 15.75
N PRO A 56 11.40 6.76 16.09
CA PRO A 56 11.91 6.89 17.46
C PRO A 56 10.86 7.27 18.51
N GLN A 57 9.72 7.83 18.10
CA GLN A 57 8.61 8.17 19.01
C GLN A 57 7.93 6.91 19.57
N ALA A 58 8.19 5.73 19.00
CA ALA A 58 7.67 4.44 19.45
C ALA A 58 6.12 4.37 19.58
N ILE A 59 5.41 5.20 18.82
CA ILE A 59 3.94 5.26 18.80
C ILE A 59 3.33 4.01 18.16
N LEU A 60 4.01 3.46 17.16
CA LEU A 60 3.65 2.23 16.45
C LEU A 60 4.90 1.37 16.34
N VAL A 61 4.75 0.08 16.65
CA VAL A 61 5.81 -0.92 16.52
C VAL A 61 5.45 -1.87 15.38
N PRO A 62 6.13 -1.78 14.22
CA PRO A 62 5.93 -2.73 13.14
C PRO A 62 6.32 -4.15 13.58
N LEU A 63 5.47 -5.13 13.32
CA LEU A 63 5.71 -6.52 13.72
C LEU A 63 6.26 -7.37 12.57
N THR A 64 5.48 -7.53 11.50
CA THR A 64 5.78 -8.50 10.44
C THR A 64 5.36 -8.00 9.06
N TYR A 65 6.16 -8.31 8.06
CA TYR A 65 5.70 -8.36 6.67
C TYR A 65 4.97 -9.68 6.42
N ARG A 66 3.99 -9.68 5.51
CA ARG A 66 3.17 -10.85 5.18
C ARG A 66 3.20 -11.16 3.69
N TYR A 67 3.19 -12.44 3.36
CA TYR A 67 2.88 -12.91 2.01
C TYR A 67 1.36 -13.10 1.87
N ALA A 68 0.82 -12.80 0.70
CA ALA A 68 -0.55 -13.14 0.33
C ALA A 68 -0.54 -14.44 -0.48
N VAL A 69 -1.37 -15.40 -0.09
CA VAL A 69 -1.57 -16.66 -0.83
C VAL A 69 -3.02 -16.73 -1.26
N THR A 70 -3.25 -16.81 -2.57
CA THR A 70 -4.59 -16.87 -3.16
C THR A 70 -4.75 -18.19 -3.91
N PRO A 71 -5.54 -19.15 -3.40
CA PRO A 71 -5.79 -20.40 -4.11
C PRO A 71 -6.70 -20.13 -5.33
N VAL A 72 -6.29 -20.61 -6.50
CA VAL A 72 -7.02 -20.45 -7.76
C VAL A 72 -7.28 -21.82 -8.36
N ASN A 73 -8.54 -22.10 -8.74
CA ASN A 73 -8.87 -23.36 -9.40
C ASN A 73 -8.14 -23.47 -10.74
N LYS A 74 -7.61 -24.64 -11.06
CA LYS A 74 -6.88 -24.91 -12.31
C LYS A 74 -7.70 -24.64 -13.58
N ARG A 75 -9.03 -24.51 -13.48
CA ARG A 75 -9.88 -24.12 -14.61
C ARG A 75 -9.76 -22.65 -15.02
N LEU A 76 -9.30 -21.78 -14.13
CA LEU A 76 -9.20 -20.34 -14.39
C LEU A 76 -7.84 -20.04 -15.02
N LYS A 77 -7.86 -19.46 -16.22
CA LYS A 77 -6.68 -18.95 -16.90
C LYS A 77 -6.62 -17.43 -16.85
N ASN A 78 -5.42 -16.90 -17.10
CA ASN A 78 -5.11 -15.47 -17.11
C ASN A 78 -5.37 -14.76 -15.77
N PHE A 79 -5.39 -15.52 -14.67
CA PHE A 79 -5.41 -14.93 -13.34
C PHE A 79 -4.07 -14.26 -13.05
N TYR A 80 -4.12 -13.00 -12.65
CA TYR A 80 -2.95 -12.19 -12.34
C TYR A 80 -3.15 -11.48 -11.01
N ILE A 81 -2.20 -11.64 -10.08
CA ILE A 81 -2.27 -11.09 -8.72
C ILE A 81 -1.33 -9.88 -8.51
N GLY A 82 -0.53 -9.53 -9.51
CA GLY A 82 0.42 -8.41 -9.39
C GLY A 82 -0.29 -7.07 -9.24
N LEU A 83 0.24 -6.20 -8.37
CA LEU A 83 -0.28 -4.85 -8.15
C LEU A 83 -0.12 -3.92 -9.37
N ASP A 84 0.65 -4.35 -10.36
CA ASP A 84 0.87 -3.68 -11.65
C ASP A 84 -0.12 -4.14 -12.74
N TYR A 85 -1.20 -4.83 -12.38
CA TYR A 85 -2.19 -5.38 -13.32
C TYR A 85 -2.68 -4.34 -14.33
N ALA A 86 -2.99 -3.12 -13.89
CA ALA A 86 -3.46 -2.06 -14.77
C ALA A 86 -2.45 -1.68 -15.86
N LYS A 87 -1.15 -1.64 -15.53
CA LYS A 87 -0.08 -1.33 -16.48
C LYS A 87 0.11 -2.45 -17.51
N LYS A 88 -0.11 -3.69 -17.09
CA LYS A 88 -0.02 -4.87 -17.96
C LYS A 88 -1.33 -5.18 -18.70
N GLY A 89 -2.36 -4.37 -18.51
CA GLY A 89 -3.71 -4.63 -19.03
C GLY A 89 -4.26 -5.96 -18.53
N GLU A 90 -3.84 -6.43 -17.37
CA GLU A 90 -4.37 -7.64 -16.74
C GLU A 90 -5.65 -7.33 -15.98
N GLY A 91 -6.54 -8.31 -15.85
CA GLY A 91 -7.77 -8.15 -15.07
C GLY A 91 -8.84 -9.18 -15.44
N VAL A 92 -10.00 -9.05 -14.79
CA VAL A 92 -11.12 -9.99 -14.95
C VAL A 92 -11.62 -10.13 -16.39
N HIS A 93 -11.42 -9.10 -17.21
CA HIS A 93 -11.82 -9.10 -18.62
C HIS A 93 -10.97 -10.06 -19.49
N LYS A 94 -9.79 -10.49 -19.02
CA LYS A 94 -8.96 -11.51 -19.68
C LYS A 94 -9.24 -12.94 -19.17
N TRP A 95 -10.02 -13.09 -18.12
CA TRP A 95 -10.24 -14.38 -17.49
C TRP A 95 -11.04 -15.31 -18.39
N GLU A 96 -10.61 -16.55 -18.46
CA GLU A 96 -11.31 -17.61 -19.20
C GLU A 96 -11.41 -18.87 -18.35
N LEU A 97 -12.52 -19.59 -18.50
CA LEU A 97 -12.74 -20.89 -17.89
C LEU A 97 -12.47 -21.98 -18.92
N THR A 98 -11.60 -22.92 -18.57
CA THR A 98 -11.29 -24.08 -19.43
C THR A 98 -12.23 -25.26 -19.21
N ALA A 99 -13.11 -25.20 -18.20
CA ALA A 99 -14.08 -26.22 -17.87
C ALA A 99 -15.35 -25.60 -17.26
N LYS A 100 -16.51 -26.19 -17.55
CA LYS A 100 -17.82 -25.78 -16.99
C LYS A 100 -17.86 -25.94 -15.48
N GLU A 101 -17.34 -27.07 -14.99
CA GLU A 101 -17.30 -27.40 -13.56
C GLU A 101 -15.90 -27.15 -12.95
N PRO A 102 -15.79 -26.86 -11.64
CA PRO A 102 -14.50 -26.73 -10.94
C PRO A 102 -13.68 -28.02 -11.01
N ILE A 103 -12.37 -27.89 -11.26
CA ILE A 103 -11.46 -29.04 -11.18
C ILE A 103 -11.25 -29.39 -9.71
N LYS A 104 -11.59 -30.62 -9.33
CA LYS A 104 -11.37 -31.12 -7.96
C LYS A 104 -9.86 -31.20 -7.68
N ALA A 105 -9.47 -30.90 -6.44
CA ALA A 105 -8.11 -31.13 -6.00
C ALA A 105 -7.80 -32.64 -6.03
N SER A 106 -6.67 -33.02 -6.63
CA SER A 106 -6.08 -34.34 -6.43
C SER A 106 -5.43 -34.34 -5.04
N LYS A 107 -5.82 -35.30 -4.20
CA LYS A 107 -5.15 -35.56 -2.92
C LYS A 107 -3.73 -36.03 -3.14
#